data_AF-A0A7Y8J5L4-F1
#
_entry.id   AF-A0A7Y8J5L4-F1
#
_cell.length_a   1.000
_cell.length_b   1.000
_cell.length_c   1.000
_cell.angle_alpha   90.00
_cell.angle_beta   90.00
_cell.angle_gamma   90.00
#
_symmetry.space_group_name_H-M   'P 1'
#
loop_
_entity.id
_entity.type
_entity.pdbx_description
1 polymer ?
#
loop_
_entity_poly.entity_id
_entity_poly.type
_entity_poly.pdbx_seq_one_letter_code
_entity_poly.pdbx_strand_id
1 'polypeptide(L)' 'MIKIATIDLYNNERNEGMRCIREIVADAKLRNSDIEISYEVFDTRYKGDIPGIENDIFISSGGPG' A
#
# COMPACT_ATOMS: atom_id res chain seq x y z
N MET A 1 -6.07 -11.68 -10.97
CA MET A 1 -5.79 -10.33 -10.46
C MET A 1 -5.28 -10.46 -9.04
N ILE A 2 -4.16 -9.82 -8.71
CA ILE A 2 -3.62 -9.71 -7.34
C ILE A 2 -3.94 -8.31 -6.82
N LYS A 3 -4.51 -8.21 -5.62
CA LYS A 3 -4.84 -6.94 -4.97
C LYS A 3 -3.88 -6.67 -3.82
N ILE A 4 -3.23 -5.50 -3.87
CA ILE A 4 -2.27 -5.06 -2.87
C ILE A 4 -2.82 -3.83 -2.17
N ALA A 5 -2.96 -3.89 -0.85
CA ALA A 5 -3.33 -2.77 0.00
C ALA A 5 -2.14 -2.31 0.85
N THR A 6 -1.73 -1.05 0.72
CA THR A 6 -0.82 -0.43 1.70
C THR A 6 -1.63 0.26 2.78
N ILE A 7 -1.34 -0.08 4.03
CA ILE A 7 -1.92 0.52 5.23
C ILE A 7 -0.97 1.61 5.73
N ASP A 8 -1.38 2.88 5.57
CA ASP A 8 -0.65 4.03 6.09
C ASP A 8 -1.04 4.31 7.54
N LEU A 9 -0.04 4.28 8.43
CA LEU A 9 -0.16 4.46 9.87
C LEU A 9 0.58 5.73 10.37
N TYR A 10 0.89 6.67 9.48
CA TYR A 10 1.60 7.91 9.84
C TYR A 10 0.70 9.04 10.33
N ASN A 11 -0.62 8.91 10.26
CA ASN A 11 -1.56 9.89 10.84
C ASN A 11 -1.33 11.34 10.31
N ASN A 12 -1.26 11.51 8.99
CA ASN A 12 -0.94 12.78 8.31
C ASN A 12 0.47 13.34 8.57
N GLU A 13 1.32 12.61 9.31
CA GLU A 13 2.75 12.88 9.35
C GLU A 13 3.42 12.48 8.04
N ARG A 14 4.55 13.12 7.74
CA ARG A 14 5.29 12.90 6.50
C ARG A 14 5.86 11.48 6.47
N ASN A 15 5.31 10.65 5.57
CA ASN A 15 5.75 9.28 5.35
C ASN A 15 6.71 9.18 4.15
N GLU A 16 8.00 9.37 4.40
CA GLU A 16 9.02 9.28 3.33
C GLU A 16 9.22 7.85 2.79
N GLY A 17 8.90 6.83 3.60
CA GLY A 17 8.97 5.42 3.21
C GLY A 17 7.92 5.03 2.16
N MET A 18 6.81 5.77 2.07
CA MET A 18 5.75 5.49 1.11
C MET A 18 6.20 5.59 -0.34
N ARG A 19 7.20 6.43 -0.62
CA ARG A 19 7.80 6.49 -1.96
C ARG A 19 8.39 5.14 -2.36
N CYS A 20 9.22 4.55 -1.49
CA CYS A 20 9.87 3.27 -1.75
C CYS A 20 8.85 2.14 -1.93
N ILE A 21 7.78 2.11 -1.12
CA ILE A 21 6.70 1.12 -1.26
C ILE A 21 6.02 1.23 -2.62
N ARG A 22 5.68 2.45 -3.06
CA ARG A 22 5.07 2.68 -4.38
C ARG A 22 5.99 2.26 -5.51
N GLU A 23 7.28 2.56 -5.42
CA GLU A 23 8.28 2.16 -6.41
C GLU A 23 8.38 0.62 -6.50
N ILE A 24 8.46 -0.09 -5.37
CA ILE A 24 8.49 -1.57 -5.35
C ILE A 24 7.25 -2.18 -6.00
N VAL A 25 6.06 -1.64 -5.70
CA VAL A 25 4.82 -2.15 -6.31
C VAL A 25 4.78 -1.85 -7.80
N ALA A 26 5.14 -0.63 -8.24
CA ALA A 26 5.19 -0.27 -9.65
C ALA A 26 6.15 -1.17 -10.43
N ASP A 27 7.35 -1.39 -9.88
CA ASP A 27 8.34 -2.33 -10.38
C ASP A 27 7.82 -3.76 -10.49
N ALA A 28 7.07 -4.22 -9.49
CA ALA A 28 6.42 -5.53 -9.52
C ALA A 28 5.38 -5.62 -10.64
N LYS A 29 4.61 -4.56 -10.91
CA LYS A 29 3.68 -4.53 -12.05
C LYS A 29 4.44 -4.61 -13.38
N LEU A 30 5.54 -3.89 -13.52
CA LEU A 30 6.35 -3.88 -14.74
C LEU A 30 7.02 -5.24 -15.01
N ARG A 31 7.57 -5.88 -13.97
CA ARG A 31 8.22 -7.19 -14.09
C ARG A 31 7.25 -8.34 -14.35
N ASN A 32 5.97 -8.16 -14.00
CA ASN A 32 4.94 -9.19 -14.13
C ASN A 32 3.79 -8.70 -15.02
N SER A 33 4.10 -8.28 -16.25
CA SER A 33 3.11 -7.72 -17.19
C SER A 33 1.94 -8.66 -17.50
N ASP A 34 2.15 -9.97 -17.37
CA ASP A 34 1.14 -11.00 -17.62
C ASP A 34 0.19 -11.19 -16.41
N ILE A 35 0.46 -10.53 -15.28
CA ILE A 35 -0.33 -10.60 -14.06
C ILE A 35 -0.96 -9.24 -13.80
N GLU A 36 -2.28 -9.20 -13.73
CA GLU A 36 -3.00 -7.99 -13.35
C GLU A 36 -2.83 -7.70 -11.85
N ILE A 37 -2.16 -6.59 -11.53
CA ILE A 37 -1.92 -6.14 -10.15
C ILE A 37 -2.68 -4.84 -9.89
N SER A 38 -3.63 -4.88 -8.95
CA SER A 38 -4.29 -3.70 -8.38
C SER A 38 -3.54 -3.22 -7.13
N TYR A 39 -3.47 -1.91 -6.95
CA TYR A 39 -2.76 -1.31 -5.82
C TYR A 39 -3.53 -0.11 -5.27
N GLU A 40 -3.73 -0.09 -3.95
CA GLU A 40 -4.43 0.98 -3.25
C GLU A 40 -3.75 1.30 -1.92
N VAL A 41 -3.86 2.56 -1.47
CA VAL A 41 -3.29 3.04 -0.20
C VAL A 41 -4.42 3.51 0.69
N PHE A 42 -4.42 3.01 1.92
CA PHE A 42 -5.46 3.24 2.93
C PHE A 42 -4.90 4.05 4.09
N ASP A 43 -5.41 5.28 4.25
CA ASP A 43 -5.02 6.16 5.35
C ASP A 43 -5.81 5.83 6.63
N THR A 44 -5.37 4.77 7.29
CA THR A 44 -6.11 4.18 8.42
C THR A 44 -6.13 5.05 9.66
N ARG A 45 -5.02 5.74 9.99
CA ARG A 45 -4.94 6.53 11.24
C ARG A 45 -5.56 7.91 11.12
N TYR A 46 -5.38 8.59 9.99
CA TYR A 46 -5.88 9.95 9.83
C TYR A 46 -7.31 9.99 9.31
N LYS A 47 -7.64 9.16 8.30
CA LYS A 47 -8.98 9.15 7.67
C LYS A 47 -9.90 8.06 8.18
N GLY A 48 -9.36 7.01 8.81
CA GLY A 48 -10.14 5.83 9.16
C GLY A 48 -10.44 4.95 7.95
N ASP A 49 -9.72 5.11 6.84
CA ASP A 49 -9.89 4.30 5.64
C ASP A 49 -9.29 2.92 5.91
N ILE A 50 -10.14 1.91 6.12
CA ILE A 50 -9.71 0.53 6.44
C ILE A 50 -9.85 -0.32 5.18
N PRO A 51 -8.80 -1.03 4.74
CA PRO A 51 -8.93 -1.95 3.62
C PRO A 51 -9.86 -3.10 3.97
N GLY A 52 -10.65 -3.53 3.00
CA GLY A 52 -11.40 -4.78 3.13
C GLY A 52 -10.47 -6.00 3.13
N ILE A 53 -11.02 -7.14 3.56
CA ILE A 53 -10.30 -8.41 3.71
C ILE A 53 -10.12 -9.17 2.38
N GLU A 54 -10.62 -8.60 1.29
CA GLU A 54 -10.52 -9.14 -0.07
C GLU A 54 -9.19 -8.85 -0.77
N ASN A 55 -8.23 -8.21 -0.09
CA ASN A 55 -6.88 -8.00 -0.62
C ASN A 55 -6.01 -9.24 -0.40
N ASP A 56 -5.17 -9.56 -1.38
CA ASP A 56 -4.27 -10.72 -1.31
C ASP A 56 -3.00 -10.40 -0.51
N ILE A 57 -2.56 -9.14 -0.57
CA ILE A 57 -1.32 -8.68 0.06
C ILE A 57 -1.60 -7.39 0.83
N PHE A 58 -1.18 -7.37 2.10
CA PHE A 58 -1.23 -6.18 2.95
C PHE A 58 0.19 -5.72 3.27
N ILE A 59 0.49 -4.46 3.01
CA ILE A 59 1.77 -3.82 3.34
C ILE A 59 1.51 -2.79 4.43
N SER A 60 2.06 -2.98 5.63
CA SER A 60 2.07 -1.91 6.62
C SER A 60 3.18 -0.91 6.30
N SER A 61 2.87 0.38 6.26
CA SER A 61 3.91 1.42 6.13
C SER A 61 4.79 1.54 7.37
N GLY A 62 4.44 0.86 8.48
CA GLY A 62 4.92 1.19 9.82
C GLY A 62 4.30 2.48 10.33
N GLY A 63 4.65 2.89 11.56
CA GLY A 63 4.22 4.16 12.15
C GLY A 63 5.41 4.92 12.74
N PRO A 64 5.26 6.23 13.03
CA PRO A 64 6.33 7.07 13.55
C PRO A 64 6.76 6.75 15.00
N GLY A 65 6.06 5.83 15.68
CA GLY A 65 6.13 5.62 17.13
C GLY A 65 4.90 6.19 17.80
#